data_AF-A0A8S9JHJ5-F1
#
_entry.id   AF-A0A8S9JHJ5-F1
#
_cell.length_a   1.000
_cell.length_b   1.000
_cell.length_c   1.000
_cell.angle_alpha   90.00
_cell.angle_beta   90.00
_cell.angle_gamma   90.00
#
_symmetry.space_group_name_H-M   'P 1'
#
loop_
_entity.id
_entity.type
_entity.pdbx_description
1 polymer ?
#
loop_
_entity_poly.entity_id
_entity_poly.type
_entity_poly.pdbx_seq_one_letter_code
_entity_poly.pdbx_strand_id
1 'polypeptide(L)'
;MADNNIQPWPRNKYIRPSVDSNDTIQRSPRSSGGFTTDKDIGSRRPPRHHQSVDSVDSTSSLYSIDSRRSKPPPPGTYHVQLPKEQIYRVPPPENAHRYEYLSRQKHNRSACRRCCCYSLATLLVLLLLAGLVVGVFLLVCRPHKPRFSVSGVSVAGVNLASPSPISPVFKIKVRCKNVNGKLGLVYEKGSAVEIFHEGIKLGDGEFAAFEQPAENVTVTVTKLRGSRIQLKSLSRKELKDSEKTGKVRFDLRVKAPIRFRVGVVTTWTMGVTVDCKITVNKLTSSATVITEDCVTQDISLL
;
A
#
# COMPACT_ATOMS: atom_id res chain seq x y z
N MET A 1 27.83 -54.08 -17.11
CA MET A 1 26.82 -54.26 -16.06
C MET A 1 27.22 -53.37 -14.90
N ALA A 2 26.52 -52.27 -14.71
CA ALA A 2 26.76 -51.31 -13.64
C ALA A 2 25.47 -51.22 -12.81
N ASP A 3 25.62 -51.42 -11.51
CA ASP A 3 24.58 -51.69 -10.55
C ASP A 3 23.75 -50.46 -10.18
N ASN A 4 22.45 -50.71 -10.00
CA ASN A 4 21.49 -49.85 -9.33
C ASN A 4 21.82 -49.75 -7.83
N ASN A 5 21.86 -48.55 -7.26
CA ASN A 5 21.54 -48.39 -5.85
C ASN A 5 20.88 -47.04 -5.55
N ILE A 6 19.61 -47.11 -5.14
CA ILE A 6 18.72 -46.01 -4.74
C ILE A 6 18.40 -46.22 -3.25
N GLN A 7 18.62 -45.21 -2.41
CA GLN A 7 18.17 -45.14 -1.00
C GLN A 7 18.20 -43.66 -0.53
N PRO A 8 17.44 -43.24 0.51
CA PRO A 8 16.17 -42.52 0.32
C PRO A 8 16.06 -41.15 1.04
N TRP A 9 14.99 -40.40 0.72
CA TRP A 9 14.60 -39.11 1.31
C TRP A 9 13.95 -39.24 2.72
N PRO A 10 14.05 -38.21 3.59
CA PRO A 10 13.67 -38.32 5.00
C PRO A 10 12.18 -38.12 5.30
N ARG A 11 11.72 -38.82 6.36
CA ARG A 11 10.37 -38.81 6.96
C ARG A 11 10.05 -37.46 7.63
N ASN A 12 8.91 -36.86 7.27
CA ASN A 12 8.35 -35.70 7.96
C ASN A 12 7.39 -36.14 9.09
N LYS A 13 7.59 -35.60 10.30
CA LYS A 13 6.80 -35.92 11.51
C LYS A 13 5.51 -35.09 11.54
N TYR A 14 4.38 -35.77 11.75
CA TYR A 14 3.07 -35.18 12.04
C TYR A 14 3.00 -34.68 13.49
N ILE A 15 2.57 -33.45 13.71
CA ILE A 15 2.19 -32.89 15.01
C ILE A 15 0.66 -32.73 15.01
N ARG A 16 -0.01 -33.37 15.98
CA ARG A 16 -1.44 -33.18 16.29
C ARG A 16 -1.60 -31.99 17.26
N PRO A 17 -2.68 -31.19 17.18
CA PRO A 17 -3.08 -30.31 18.28
C PRO A 17 -3.97 -31.06 19.29
N SER A 18 -3.71 -30.82 20.57
CA SER A 18 -4.56 -31.25 21.69
C SER A 18 -5.79 -30.35 21.83
N VAL A 19 -6.89 -30.99 22.20
CA VAL A 19 -8.16 -30.43 22.63
C VAL A 19 -8.04 -30.13 24.12
N ASP A 20 -8.44 -28.94 24.55
CA ASP A 20 -8.86 -28.72 25.94
C ASP A 20 -10.19 -27.94 25.94
N SER A 21 -11.13 -28.49 26.71
CA SER A 21 -12.48 -28.02 26.96
C SER A 21 -12.58 -27.41 28.37
N ASN A 22 -13.54 -26.50 28.50
CA ASN A 22 -14.24 -26.04 29.73
C ASN A 22 -13.47 -25.15 30.71
N ASP A 23 -14.01 -23.96 31.02
CA ASP A 23 -14.96 -23.84 32.14
C ASP A 23 -15.72 -22.50 32.19
N THR A 24 -16.66 -22.40 33.13
CA THR A 24 -17.97 -21.75 33.02
C THR A 24 -18.16 -20.63 34.08
N ILE A 25 -19.14 -19.72 33.88
CA ILE A 25 -19.89 -18.87 34.87
C ILE A 25 -19.11 -17.60 35.37
N GLN A 26 -19.63 -16.36 35.40
CA GLN A 26 -20.74 -15.87 36.23
C GLN A 26 -21.26 -14.44 35.88
N ARG A 27 -22.44 -14.17 36.45
CA ARG A 27 -23.44 -13.11 36.25
C ARG A 27 -23.03 -11.66 36.58
N SER A 28 -23.81 -10.76 35.96
CA SER A 28 -24.06 -9.34 36.26
C SER A 28 -24.37 -9.03 37.75
N PRO A 29 -24.29 -7.75 38.18
CA PRO A 29 -25.53 -6.97 38.31
C PRO A 29 -25.46 -5.48 37.89
N ARG A 30 -26.66 -4.92 37.72
CA ARG A 30 -27.05 -3.53 37.44
C ARG A 30 -26.77 -2.55 38.58
N SER A 31 -26.59 -1.26 38.25
CA SER A 31 -27.15 -0.06 38.92
C SER A 31 -26.75 1.17 38.08
N SER A 32 -27.59 2.04 37.48
CA SER A 32 -28.77 2.83 37.88
C SER A 32 -28.47 4.08 38.72
N GLY A 33 -28.79 5.25 38.14
CA GLY A 33 -28.87 6.59 38.76
C GLY A 33 -28.13 7.65 37.90
N GLY A 34 -28.73 8.67 37.27
CA GLY A 34 -30.05 9.30 37.38
C GLY A 34 -29.95 10.67 38.08
N PHE A 35 -30.54 11.71 37.45
CA PHE A 35 -30.79 13.11 37.93
C PHE A 35 -29.69 14.15 37.61
N THR A 36 -29.82 15.08 36.63
CA THR A 36 -30.66 16.33 36.51
C THR A 36 -30.42 17.30 37.70
N THR A 37 -30.17 18.60 37.58
CA THR A 37 -30.85 19.68 36.83
C THR A 37 -30.06 21.01 36.97
N ASP A 38 -29.95 21.76 35.86
CA ASP A 38 -30.45 23.15 35.69
C ASP A 38 -29.75 24.40 36.30
N LYS A 39 -29.90 25.50 35.53
CA LYS A 39 -29.76 26.94 35.83
C LYS A 39 -28.38 27.57 36.05
N ASP A 40 -28.11 28.82 35.66
CA ASP A 40 -28.64 29.78 34.68
C ASP A 40 -27.74 31.05 34.81
N ILE A 41 -27.65 31.83 33.73
CA ILE A 41 -27.48 33.30 33.69
C ILE A 41 -26.22 33.95 34.32
N GLY A 42 -25.51 34.77 33.52
CA GLY A 42 -24.75 35.90 34.09
C GLY A 42 -23.62 36.50 33.27
N SER A 43 -23.98 37.22 32.20
CA SER A 43 -23.27 38.33 31.56
C SER A 43 -22.08 38.97 32.32
N ARG A 44 -20.92 39.17 31.65
CA ARG A 44 -20.19 40.46 31.57
C ARG A 44 -18.95 40.38 30.65
N ARG A 45 -18.82 41.43 29.83
CA ARG A 45 -17.70 41.77 28.92
C ARG A 45 -16.51 42.43 29.69
N PRO A 46 -15.36 42.65 29.03
CA PRO A 46 -14.02 42.70 29.64
C PRO A 46 -13.57 44.11 30.08
N PRO A 47 -12.32 44.26 30.54
CA PRO A 47 -11.47 45.19 29.80
C PRO A 47 -10.01 44.75 29.57
N ARG A 48 -9.47 45.31 28.49
CA ARG A 48 -8.05 45.46 28.15
C ARG A 48 -7.33 46.25 29.24
N HIS A 49 -6.07 45.89 29.52
CA HIS A 49 -5.08 46.85 29.99
C HIS A 49 -3.81 46.76 29.14
N HIS A 50 -3.53 47.87 28.47
CA HIS A 50 -2.22 48.29 28.01
C HIS A 50 -1.38 48.76 29.20
N GLN A 51 -0.10 48.41 29.21
CA GLN A 51 1.05 49.13 29.81
C GLN A 51 2.28 48.39 29.27
N SER A 52 3.12 48.87 28.35
CA SER A 52 3.75 50.17 28.08
C SER A 52 4.79 50.60 29.12
N VAL A 53 6.03 50.64 28.62
CA VAL A 53 7.15 51.52 28.98
C VAL A 53 8.11 51.00 30.06
N ASP A 54 9.26 50.55 29.54
CA ASP A 54 10.54 50.40 30.19
C ASP A 54 10.93 51.67 30.95
N SER A 55 11.22 51.53 32.24
CA SER A 55 11.86 52.57 33.05
C SER A 55 13.32 52.16 33.29
N VAL A 56 14.22 52.72 32.49
CA VAL A 56 15.66 52.74 32.76
C VAL A 56 15.95 54.09 33.38
N ASP A 57 16.05 54.13 34.70
CA ASP A 57 16.42 55.33 35.45
C ASP A 57 17.95 55.46 35.43
N SER A 58 18.46 56.24 34.46
CA SER A 58 19.84 56.68 34.42
C SER A 58 19.93 58.03 35.10
N THR A 59 20.46 58.03 36.32
CA THR A 59 20.68 59.21 37.15
C THR A 59 21.65 60.16 36.45
N SER A 60 21.10 61.24 35.88
CA SER A 60 21.83 62.38 35.35
C SER A 60 22.31 63.24 36.51
N SER A 61 23.63 63.31 36.67
CA SER A 61 24.32 64.23 37.58
C SER A 61 24.35 65.64 36.98
N LEU A 62 23.63 66.57 37.61
CA LEU A 62 23.75 67.99 37.34
C LEU A 62 25.06 68.54 37.92
N TYR A 63 25.89 69.08 37.03
CA TYR A 63 26.77 70.24 37.15
C TYR A 63 27.10 70.77 38.56
N SER A 64 28.35 70.54 39.00
CA SER A 64 29.09 71.49 39.83
C SER A 64 30.20 72.08 38.97
N ILE A 65 30.05 73.36 38.61
CA ILE A 65 31.15 74.20 38.12
C ILE A 65 32.07 74.42 39.32
N ASP A 66 33.22 73.74 39.33
CA ASP A 66 34.35 74.15 40.17
C ASP A 66 35.53 74.53 39.27
N SER A 67 35.84 75.82 39.33
CA SER A 67 36.80 76.50 38.49
C SER A 67 38.21 76.21 39.02
N ARG A 68 38.78 75.06 38.65
CA ARG A 68 40.19 74.77 38.91
C ARG A 68 41.07 75.36 37.81
N ARG A 69 41.62 76.52 38.16
CA ARG A 69 42.84 77.17 37.66
C ARG A 69 43.78 76.22 36.91
N SER A 70 43.93 76.44 35.61
CA SER A 70 44.86 75.72 34.73
C SER A 70 46.32 76.00 35.11
N LYS A 71 47.09 74.94 35.40
CA LYS A 71 48.57 74.99 35.36
C LYS A 71 49.03 75.06 33.91
N PRO A 72 50.00 75.92 33.55
CA PRO A 72 50.57 75.90 32.20
C PRO A 72 51.40 74.62 32.00
N PRO A 73 51.34 73.96 30.83
CA PRO A 73 52.19 72.82 30.52
C PRO A 73 53.65 73.26 30.28
N PRO A 74 54.63 72.37 30.52
CA PRO A 74 56.06 72.66 30.37
C PRO A 74 56.47 72.94 28.91
N PRO A 75 57.55 73.70 28.68
CA PRO A 75 58.00 74.04 27.34
C PRO A 75 58.60 72.80 26.65
N GLY A 76 57.98 72.37 25.54
CA GLY A 76 58.47 71.27 24.73
C GLY A 76 57.42 70.50 23.93
N THR A 77 56.12 70.78 24.11
CA THR A 77 55.06 70.10 23.35
C THR A 77 54.76 70.85 22.05
N TYR A 78 55.30 70.34 20.94
CA TYR A 78 54.94 70.81 19.60
C TYR A 78 53.48 70.45 19.30
N HIS A 79 52.59 71.44 19.28
CA HIS A 79 51.24 71.27 18.74
C HIS A 79 51.34 71.24 17.21
N VAL A 80 51.41 70.05 16.62
CA VAL A 80 51.20 69.88 15.18
C VAL A 80 49.71 70.11 14.90
N GLN A 81 49.33 71.34 14.54
CA GLN A 81 48.00 71.62 14.01
C GLN A 81 47.94 71.09 12.58
N LEU A 82 47.46 69.86 12.41
CA LEU A 82 47.04 69.37 11.10
C LEU A 82 45.81 70.20 10.67
N PRO A 83 45.85 70.91 9.53
CA PRO A 83 44.69 71.64 9.04
C PRO A 83 43.53 70.66 8.85
N LYS A 84 42.35 71.05 9.36
CA LYS A 84 41.13 70.21 9.41
C LYS A 84 40.64 69.73 8.04
N GLU A 85 41.22 70.27 6.96
CA GLU A 85 40.93 69.89 5.57
C GLU A 85 41.73 68.67 5.08
N GLN A 86 42.70 68.16 5.85
CA GLN A 86 43.45 66.94 5.51
C GLN A 86 42.91 65.65 6.15
N ILE A 87 41.68 65.66 6.64
CA ILE A 87 40.97 64.41 6.92
C ILE A 87 40.60 63.81 5.56
N TYR A 88 41.48 62.97 5.01
CA TYR A 88 41.17 62.13 3.86
C TYR A 88 39.91 61.32 4.19
N ARG A 89 38.76 61.82 3.74
CA ARG A 89 37.48 61.07 3.67
C ARG A 89 37.53 59.93 2.65
N VAL A 90 38.68 59.75 2.00
CA VAL A 90 38.92 58.75 0.99
C VAL A 90 39.96 57.78 1.56
N PRO A 91 39.66 56.48 1.68
CA PRO A 91 40.66 55.51 2.11
C PRO A 91 41.89 55.61 1.19
N PRO A 92 43.12 55.38 1.71
CA PRO A 92 44.32 55.28 0.89
C PRO A 92 44.07 54.39 -0.34
N PRO A 93 44.60 54.70 -1.53
CA PRO A 93 44.21 54.04 -2.79
C PRO A 93 44.33 52.50 -2.73
N GLU A 94 45.35 51.98 -2.03
CA GLU A 94 45.49 50.54 -1.75
C GLU A 94 44.29 49.93 -1.00
N ASN A 95 43.76 50.66 -0.01
CA ASN A 95 42.59 50.24 0.76
C ASN A 95 41.27 50.60 0.05
N ALA A 96 41.26 51.64 -0.78
CA ALA A 96 40.09 52.05 -1.57
C ALA A 96 39.68 50.94 -2.55
N HIS A 97 40.64 50.32 -3.23
CA HIS A 97 40.38 49.19 -4.12
C HIS A 97 39.87 47.96 -3.35
N ARG A 98 40.38 47.71 -2.14
CA ARG A 98 39.90 46.61 -1.29
C ARG A 98 38.47 46.85 -0.78
N TYR A 99 38.15 48.08 -0.39
CA TYR A 99 36.79 48.48 -0.01
C TYR A 99 35.84 48.48 -1.23
N GLU A 100 36.27 48.90 -2.41
CA GLU A 100 35.50 48.77 -3.65
C GLU A 100 35.22 47.31 -4.02
N TYR A 101 36.22 46.43 -3.90
CA TYR A 101 36.06 45.01 -4.17
C TYR A 101 35.08 44.35 -3.19
N LEU A 102 35.23 44.63 -1.89
CA LEU A 102 34.35 44.09 -0.85
C LEU A 102 32.94 44.70 -0.88
N SER A 103 32.79 45.98 -1.26
CA SER A 103 31.47 46.63 -1.41
C SER A 103 30.76 46.28 -2.72
N ARG A 104 31.50 45.96 -3.79
CA ARG A 104 30.97 45.34 -5.02
C ARG A 104 30.60 43.88 -4.83
N GLN A 105 30.99 43.24 -3.73
CA GLN A 105 30.47 41.94 -3.34
C GLN A 105 29.03 42.11 -2.86
N LYS A 106 28.16 42.53 -3.80
CA LYS A 106 26.72 42.46 -3.67
C LYS A 106 26.45 41.02 -3.32
N HIS A 107 25.91 40.85 -2.14
CA HIS A 107 25.51 39.56 -1.66
C HIS A 107 24.29 39.13 -2.47
N ASN A 108 24.57 38.65 -3.69
CA ASN A 108 23.68 37.84 -4.50
C ASN A 108 23.52 36.51 -3.75
N ARG A 109 22.96 36.54 -2.53
CA ARG A 109 22.33 35.37 -1.92
C ARG A 109 21.04 35.14 -2.71
N SER A 110 21.26 34.57 -3.89
CA SER A 110 20.38 33.69 -4.64
C SER A 110 19.02 33.47 -3.95
N ALA A 111 18.10 34.42 -4.16
CA ALA A 111 16.70 34.23 -3.83
C ALA A 111 16.18 32.93 -4.48
N CYS A 112 16.71 32.60 -5.67
CA CYS A 112 16.52 31.33 -6.37
C CYS A 112 16.96 30.11 -5.53
N ARG A 113 18.11 30.13 -4.84
CA ARG A 113 18.59 28.98 -4.06
C ARG A 113 17.78 28.78 -2.78
N ARG A 114 17.35 29.85 -2.10
CA ARG A 114 16.45 29.74 -0.95
C ARG A 114 15.07 29.21 -1.37
N CYS A 115 14.50 29.73 -2.46
CA CYS A 115 13.23 29.26 -3.01
C CYS A 115 13.29 27.77 -3.38
N CYS A 116 14.33 27.34 -4.09
CA CYS A 116 14.55 25.93 -4.43
C CYS A 116 14.78 25.03 -3.21
N CYS A 117 15.50 25.52 -2.18
CA CYS A 117 15.68 24.75 -0.94
C CYS A 117 14.37 24.59 -0.17
N TYR A 118 13.54 25.62 -0.08
CA TYR A 118 12.22 25.52 0.56
C TYR A 118 11.28 24.62 -0.25
N SER A 119 11.24 24.73 -1.58
CA SER A 119 10.41 23.86 -2.40
C SER A 119 10.84 22.39 -2.31
N LEU A 120 12.15 22.11 -2.29
CA LEU A 120 12.68 20.76 -2.07
C LEU A 120 12.36 20.25 -0.66
N ALA A 121 12.49 21.09 0.37
CA ALA A 121 12.14 20.72 1.74
C ALA A 121 10.63 20.42 1.86
N THR A 122 9.77 21.25 1.25
CA THR A 122 8.33 21.01 1.19
C THR A 122 8.01 19.72 0.44
N LEU A 123 8.66 19.46 -0.70
CA LEU A 123 8.48 18.22 -1.45
C LEU A 123 8.88 16.99 -0.62
N LEU A 124 10.02 17.05 0.08
CA LEU A 124 10.46 15.98 0.96
C LEU A 124 9.46 15.73 2.10
N VAL A 125 8.96 16.79 2.75
CA VAL A 125 7.91 16.66 3.78
C VAL A 125 6.64 16.02 3.21
N LEU A 126 6.20 16.43 2.01
CA LEU A 126 5.04 15.83 1.35
C LEU A 126 5.25 14.34 1.03
N LEU A 127 6.45 13.96 0.56
CA LEU A 127 6.78 12.56 0.30
C LEU A 127 6.82 11.73 1.59
N LEU A 128 7.35 12.28 2.68
CA LEU A 128 7.34 11.63 3.99
C LEU A 128 5.91 11.43 4.50
N LEU A 129 5.06 12.46 4.38
CA LEU A 129 3.65 12.37 4.76
C LEU A 129 2.89 11.36 3.90
N ALA A 130 3.10 11.36 2.58
CA ALA A 130 2.50 10.40 1.66
C ALA A 130 2.95 8.97 2.00
N GLY A 131 4.25 8.76 2.26
CA GLY A 131 4.81 7.49 2.69
C GLY A 131 4.22 7.01 4.01
N LEU A 132 4.02 7.91 4.98
CA LEU A 132 3.35 7.59 6.25
C LEU A 132 1.91 7.14 6.02
N VAL A 133 1.14 7.86 5.19
CA VAL A 133 -0.25 7.50 4.87
C VAL A 133 -0.32 6.12 4.19
N VAL A 134 0.53 5.88 3.18
CA VAL A 134 0.59 4.58 2.50
C VAL A 134 1.03 3.47 3.46
N GLY A 135 2.03 3.74 4.31
CA GLY A 135 2.51 2.80 5.31
C GLY A 135 1.43 2.39 6.31
N VAL A 136 0.70 3.37 6.87
CA VAL A 136 -0.44 3.13 7.75
C VAL A 136 -1.53 2.35 7.01
N PHE A 137 -1.86 2.74 5.78
CA PHE A 137 -2.85 2.04 4.96
C PHE A 137 -2.49 0.56 4.76
N LEU A 138 -1.24 0.25 4.39
CA LEU A 138 -0.77 -1.12 4.20
C LEU A 138 -0.74 -1.91 5.50
N LEU A 139 -0.34 -1.30 6.63
CA LEU A 139 -0.34 -1.94 7.94
C LEU A 139 -1.74 -2.30 8.43
N VAL A 140 -2.72 -1.42 8.15
CA VAL A 140 -4.11 -1.54 8.62
C VAL A 140 -4.92 -2.47 7.72
N CYS A 141 -4.79 -2.34 6.39
CA CYS A 141 -5.60 -3.08 5.42
C CYS A 141 -4.98 -4.41 5.02
N ARG A 142 -3.64 -4.53 5.02
CA ARG A 142 -2.85 -5.72 4.66
C ARG A 142 -3.47 -6.48 3.48
N PRO A 143 -3.32 -5.99 2.23
CA PRO A 143 -3.93 -6.64 1.09
C PRO A 143 -3.39 -8.06 0.91
N HIS A 144 -4.29 -9.03 0.91
CA HIS A 144 -4.05 -10.43 0.65
C HIS A 144 -4.76 -10.85 -0.63
N LYS A 145 -4.16 -11.80 -1.35
CA LYS A 145 -4.78 -12.41 -2.52
C LYS A 145 -6.03 -13.21 -2.13
N PRO A 146 -7.12 -13.14 -2.92
CA PRO A 146 -8.28 -14.00 -2.72
C PRO A 146 -7.90 -15.47 -2.86
N ARG A 147 -8.63 -16.35 -2.17
CA ARG A 147 -8.48 -17.80 -2.29
C ARG A 147 -9.56 -18.36 -3.19
N PHE A 148 -9.20 -19.27 -4.08
CA PHE A 148 -10.13 -19.93 -4.98
C PHE A 148 -10.16 -21.42 -4.69
N SER A 149 -11.32 -22.03 -4.94
CA SER A 149 -11.53 -23.47 -4.87
C SER A 149 -12.59 -23.88 -5.89
N VAL A 150 -12.56 -25.12 -6.34
CA VAL A 150 -13.54 -25.69 -7.27
C VAL A 150 -14.45 -26.63 -6.49
N SER A 151 -15.68 -26.20 -6.25
CA SER A 151 -16.65 -26.95 -5.45
C SER A 151 -17.52 -27.90 -6.27
N GLY A 152 -17.44 -27.86 -7.61
CA GLY A 152 -18.21 -28.74 -8.47
C GLY A 152 -17.91 -28.57 -9.95
N VAL A 153 -18.05 -29.66 -10.69
CA VAL A 153 -17.82 -29.71 -12.14
C VAL A 153 -18.92 -30.55 -12.77
N SER A 154 -19.47 -30.10 -13.89
CA SER A 154 -20.40 -30.85 -14.72
C SER A 154 -19.87 -30.86 -16.15
N VAL A 155 -19.80 -32.03 -16.76
CA VAL A 155 -19.27 -32.22 -18.11
C VAL A 155 -20.37 -32.72 -19.04
N ALA A 156 -20.41 -32.21 -20.27
CA ALA A 156 -21.29 -32.68 -21.34
C ALA A 156 -20.56 -32.60 -22.70
N GLY A 157 -21.05 -33.31 -23.71
CA GLY A 157 -20.52 -33.21 -25.08
C GLY A 157 -19.17 -33.91 -25.31
N VAL A 158 -18.76 -34.79 -24.39
CA VAL A 158 -17.58 -35.64 -24.54
C VAL A 158 -18.03 -37.01 -25.04
N ASN A 159 -17.71 -37.35 -26.28
CA ASN A 159 -17.91 -38.69 -26.83
C ASN A 159 -16.56 -39.26 -27.29
N LEU A 160 -16.05 -40.26 -26.58
CA LEU A 160 -14.76 -40.89 -26.84
C LEU A 160 -14.90 -42.22 -27.59
N ALA A 161 -16.09 -42.55 -28.11
CA ALA A 161 -16.33 -43.79 -28.84
C ALA A 161 -15.73 -43.77 -30.25
N SER A 162 -15.66 -42.60 -30.89
CA SER A 162 -15.15 -42.42 -32.26
C SER A 162 -13.94 -41.45 -32.30
N PRO A 163 -13.14 -41.47 -33.39
CA PRO A 163 -12.02 -40.54 -33.57
C PRO A 163 -12.45 -39.10 -33.94
N SER A 164 -13.77 -38.84 -33.97
CA SER A 164 -14.33 -37.53 -34.31
C SER A 164 -13.90 -36.44 -33.34
N PRO A 165 -13.88 -35.17 -33.77
CA PRO A 165 -13.68 -34.03 -32.88
C PRO A 165 -14.76 -33.97 -31.81
N ILE A 166 -14.39 -33.56 -30.60
CA ILE A 166 -15.31 -33.36 -29.48
C ILE A 166 -15.67 -31.88 -29.31
N SER A 167 -16.86 -31.59 -28.79
CA SER A 167 -17.28 -30.21 -28.46
C SER A 167 -17.81 -30.17 -27.03
N PRO A 168 -16.90 -30.26 -26.05
CA PRO A 168 -17.27 -30.40 -24.65
C PRO A 168 -17.84 -29.08 -24.09
N VAL A 169 -18.71 -29.22 -23.11
CA VAL A 169 -19.26 -28.12 -22.32
C VAL A 169 -19.02 -28.43 -20.85
N PHE A 170 -18.26 -27.56 -20.19
CA PHE A 170 -17.98 -27.65 -18.76
C PHE A 170 -18.78 -26.58 -18.02
N LYS A 171 -19.42 -26.96 -16.92
CA LYS A 171 -19.96 -26.02 -15.93
C LYS A 171 -19.16 -26.19 -14.66
N ILE A 172 -18.42 -25.16 -14.28
CA ILE A 172 -17.52 -25.20 -13.12
C ILE A 172 -18.08 -24.28 -12.04
N LYS A 173 -18.28 -24.81 -10.85
CA LYS A 173 -18.60 -24.04 -9.65
C LYS A 173 -17.31 -23.60 -9.00
N VAL A 174 -16.99 -22.32 -9.12
CA VAL A 174 -15.80 -21.70 -8.53
C VAL A 174 -16.22 -20.98 -7.26
N ARG A 175 -15.60 -21.33 -6.15
CA ARG A 175 -15.79 -20.71 -4.85
C ARG A 175 -14.63 -19.73 -4.59
N CYS A 176 -14.96 -18.46 -4.58
CA CYS A 176 -14.05 -17.34 -4.35
C CYS A 176 -14.18 -16.90 -2.89
N LYS A 177 -13.10 -16.93 -2.11
CA LYS A 177 -13.05 -16.48 -0.72
C LYS A 177 -12.17 -15.25 -0.61
N ASN A 178 -12.77 -14.13 -0.23
CA ASN A 178 -12.05 -12.94 0.16
C ASN A 178 -11.56 -13.11 1.60
N VAL A 179 -10.25 -13.11 1.82
CA VAL A 179 -9.64 -13.23 3.16
C VAL A 179 -9.31 -11.86 3.77
N ASN A 180 -9.60 -10.77 3.06
CA ASN A 180 -9.34 -9.41 3.53
C ASN A 180 -10.50 -8.92 4.40
N GLY A 181 -10.19 -8.51 5.64
CA GLY A 181 -11.20 -7.98 6.58
C GLY A 181 -11.63 -6.54 6.37
N LYS A 182 -10.87 -5.76 5.58
CA LYS A 182 -11.16 -4.32 5.33
C LYS A 182 -11.31 -3.97 3.85
N LEU A 183 -10.95 -4.90 2.97
CA LEU A 183 -10.93 -4.69 1.53
C LEU A 183 -12.00 -5.56 0.88
N GLY A 184 -12.96 -4.93 0.22
CA GLY A 184 -13.78 -5.59 -0.78
C GLY A 184 -12.97 -5.88 -2.04
N LEU A 185 -13.42 -6.85 -2.82
CA LEU A 185 -12.91 -7.18 -4.13
C LEU A 185 -13.99 -6.91 -5.17
N VAL A 186 -13.64 -6.18 -6.22
CA VAL A 186 -14.48 -5.99 -7.39
C VAL A 186 -13.85 -6.78 -8.52
N TYR A 187 -14.56 -7.79 -9.01
CA TYR A 187 -14.17 -8.57 -10.17
C TYR A 187 -14.76 -7.92 -11.42
N GLU A 188 -13.90 -7.39 -12.29
CA GLU A 188 -14.33 -6.68 -13.49
C GLU A 188 -14.62 -7.65 -14.65
N LYS A 189 -15.22 -7.12 -15.72
CA LYS A 189 -15.41 -7.85 -16.98
C LYS A 189 -14.07 -8.11 -17.66
N GLY A 190 -14.03 -9.08 -18.58
CA GLY A 190 -12.80 -9.44 -19.29
C GLY A 190 -11.96 -10.50 -18.57
N SER A 191 -12.59 -11.30 -17.70
CA SER A 191 -11.97 -12.51 -17.19
C SER A 191 -11.80 -13.55 -18.28
N ALA A 192 -10.75 -14.36 -18.22
CA ALA A 192 -10.57 -15.53 -19.07
C ALA A 192 -10.44 -16.78 -18.21
N VAL A 193 -11.27 -17.79 -18.48
CA VAL A 193 -11.22 -19.09 -17.82
C VAL A 193 -10.98 -20.15 -18.87
N GLU A 194 -9.96 -20.97 -18.66
CA GLU A 194 -9.53 -21.99 -19.61
C GLU A 194 -9.38 -23.32 -18.88
N ILE A 195 -9.85 -24.40 -19.51
CA ILE A 195 -9.69 -25.76 -18.99
C ILE A 195 -8.83 -26.58 -19.95
N PHE A 196 -7.89 -27.34 -19.39
CA PHE A 196 -6.94 -28.16 -20.11
C PHE A 196 -6.95 -29.59 -19.59
N HIS A 197 -6.54 -30.51 -20.43
CA HIS A 197 -6.21 -31.89 -20.07
C HIS A 197 -4.88 -32.25 -20.72
N GLU A 198 -3.87 -32.57 -19.92
CA GLU A 198 -2.52 -32.91 -20.41
C GLU A 198 -1.98 -31.85 -21.40
N GLY A 199 -2.18 -30.57 -21.08
CA GLY A 199 -1.77 -29.43 -21.91
C GLY A 199 -2.67 -29.12 -23.11
N ILE A 200 -3.69 -29.93 -23.41
CA ILE A 200 -4.64 -29.68 -24.50
C ILE A 200 -5.79 -28.83 -23.98
N LYS A 201 -6.02 -27.66 -24.57
CA LYS A 201 -7.15 -26.79 -24.24
C LYS A 201 -8.47 -27.48 -24.64
N LEU A 202 -9.31 -27.75 -23.66
CA LEU A 202 -10.62 -28.38 -23.85
C LEU A 202 -11.77 -27.38 -23.91
N GLY A 203 -11.54 -26.14 -23.50
CA GLY A 203 -12.51 -25.08 -23.66
C GLY A 203 -12.14 -23.83 -22.90
N ASP A 204 -12.92 -22.79 -23.15
CA ASP A 204 -12.79 -21.50 -22.49
C ASP A 204 -14.14 -20.82 -22.28
N GLY A 205 -14.11 -19.77 -21.47
CA GLY A 205 -15.23 -18.90 -21.18
C GLY A 205 -14.82 -17.79 -20.24
N GLU A 206 -15.81 -17.09 -19.72
CA GLU A 206 -15.62 -15.96 -18.81
C GLU A 206 -16.56 -16.14 -17.61
N PHE A 207 -16.14 -15.69 -16.44
CA PHE A 207 -17.03 -15.62 -15.28
C PHE A 207 -17.63 -14.21 -15.19
N ALA A 208 -18.84 -14.10 -14.63
CA ALA A 208 -19.55 -12.82 -14.56
C ALA A 208 -18.80 -11.84 -13.64
N ALA A 209 -18.86 -10.54 -13.95
CA ALA A 209 -18.38 -9.51 -13.02
C ALA A 209 -19.24 -9.50 -11.75
N PHE A 210 -18.61 -9.40 -10.58
CA PHE A 210 -19.31 -9.33 -9.31
C PHE A 210 -18.49 -8.58 -8.25
N GLU A 211 -19.18 -8.07 -7.25
CA GLU A 211 -18.55 -7.49 -6.07
C GLU A 211 -18.59 -8.47 -4.91
N GLN A 212 -17.49 -8.54 -4.18
CA GLN A 212 -17.32 -9.40 -3.02
C GLN A 212 -16.88 -8.54 -1.83
N PRO A 213 -17.75 -8.34 -0.84
CA PRO A 213 -17.39 -7.64 0.39
C PRO A 213 -16.18 -8.25 1.12
N ALA A 214 -15.65 -7.52 2.09
CA ALA A 214 -14.63 -8.02 3.01
C ALA A 214 -15.09 -9.33 3.67
N GLU A 215 -14.16 -10.28 3.86
CA GLU A 215 -14.38 -11.59 4.50
C GLU A 215 -15.54 -12.44 3.94
N ASN A 216 -15.98 -12.17 2.72
CA ASN A 216 -17.10 -12.87 2.11
C ASN A 216 -16.63 -14.11 1.31
N VAL A 217 -17.54 -15.04 1.04
CA VAL A 217 -17.37 -16.18 0.14
C VAL A 217 -18.48 -16.15 -0.92
N THR A 218 -18.09 -16.05 -2.18
CA THR A 218 -19.01 -16.06 -3.32
C THR A 218 -18.79 -17.33 -4.13
N VAL A 219 -19.88 -18.01 -4.52
CA VAL A 219 -19.82 -19.16 -5.44
C VAL A 219 -20.40 -18.73 -6.78
N THR A 220 -19.61 -18.87 -7.84
CA THR A 220 -20.01 -18.54 -9.20
C THR A 220 -20.01 -19.80 -10.07
N VAL A 221 -20.87 -19.82 -11.09
CA VAL A 221 -20.92 -20.89 -12.07
C VAL A 221 -20.39 -20.36 -13.40
N THR A 222 -19.27 -20.91 -13.84
CA THR A 222 -18.63 -20.54 -15.10
C THR A 222 -18.88 -21.62 -16.12
N LYS A 223 -19.36 -21.24 -17.31
CA LYS A 223 -19.59 -22.15 -18.43
C LYS A 223 -18.43 -22.05 -19.41
N LEU A 224 -17.70 -23.14 -19.60
CA LEU A 224 -16.65 -23.24 -20.60
C LEU A 224 -17.12 -24.09 -21.77
N ARG A 225 -16.71 -23.72 -22.98
CA ARG A 225 -17.08 -24.42 -24.21
C ARG A 225 -15.82 -24.71 -25.02
N GLY A 226 -15.73 -25.95 -25.50
CA GLY A 226 -14.80 -26.35 -26.55
C GLY A 226 -15.55 -26.55 -27.86
N SER A 227 -14.90 -26.24 -28.97
CA SER A 227 -15.47 -26.42 -30.31
C SER A 227 -14.53 -27.23 -31.18
N ARG A 228 -15.02 -28.36 -31.71
CA ARG A 228 -14.31 -29.24 -32.66
C ARG A 228 -12.86 -29.54 -32.25
N ILE A 229 -12.64 -29.90 -30.99
CA ILE A 229 -11.32 -30.25 -30.48
C ILE A 229 -10.92 -31.63 -30.98
N GLN A 230 -9.84 -31.69 -31.75
CA GLN A 230 -9.28 -32.94 -32.25
C GLN A 230 -8.24 -33.46 -31.26
N LEU A 231 -8.61 -34.52 -30.52
CA LEU A 231 -7.66 -35.24 -29.67
C LEU A 231 -6.81 -36.20 -30.50
N LYS A 232 -5.50 -36.25 -30.22
CA LYS A 232 -4.61 -37.30 -30.72
C LYS A 232 -5.08 -38.67 -30.19
N SER A 233 -4.74 -39.75 -30.89
CA SER A 233 -5.13 -41.12 -30.51
C SER A 233 -4.68 -41.47 -29.09
N LEU A 234 -3.44 -41.11 -28.73
CA LEU A 234 -2.87 -41.31 -27.38
C LEU A 234 -3.68 -40.57 -26.30
N SER A 235 -3.84 -39.26 -26.43
CA SER A 235 -4.59 -38.45 -25.46
C SER A 235 -6.05 -38.87 -25.33
N ARG A 236 -6.69 -39.31 -26.43
CA ARG A 236 -8.06 -39.84 -26.39
C ARG A 236 -8.12 -41.16 -25.61
N LYS A 237 -7.15 -42.05 -25.82
CA LYS A 237 -7.06 -43.32 -25.09
C LYS A 237 -6.82 -43.07 -23.60
N GLU A 238 -5.89 -42.20 -23.26
CA GLU A 238 -5.59 -41.81 -21.87
C GLU A 238 -6.81 -41.21 -21.18
N LEU A 239 -7.54 -40.31 -21.84
CA LEU A 239 -8.77 -39.73 -21.30
C LEU A 239 -9.84 -40.79 -21.07
N LYS A 240 -10.00 -41.74 -22.01
CA LYS A 240 -10.94 -42.86 -21.90
C LYS A 240 -10.58 -43.83 -20.77
N ASP A 241 -9.29 -44.11 -20.59
CA ASP A 241 -8.81 -44.98 -19.51
C ASP A 241 -8.89 -44.28 -18.15
N SER A 242 -8.65 -42.96 -18.10
CA SER A 242 -8.88 -42.11 -16.92
C SER A 242 -10.36 -42.05 -16.54
N GLU A 243 -11.26 -42.02 -17.51
CA GLU A 243 -12.71 -42.08 -17.28
C GLU A 243 -13.12 -43.43 -16.69
N LYS A 244 -12.61 -44.55 -17.22
CA LYS A 244 -12.88 -45.91 -16.69
C LYS A 244 -12.37 -46.11 -15.27
N THR A 245 -11.20 -45.56 -14.96
CA THR A 245 -10.61 -45.60 -13.61
C THR A 245 -11.26 -44.60 -12.65
N GLY A 246 -12.15 -43.75 -13.16
CA GLY A 246 -12.84 -42.72 -12.40
C GLY A 246 -11.91 -41.64 -11.84
N LYS A 247 -10.83 -41.31 -12.55
CA LYS A 247 -9.84 -40.30 -12.13
C LYS A 247 -9.39 -39.49 -13.34
N VAL A 248 -10.22 -38.55 -13.78
CA VAL A 248 -9.87 -37.65 -14.88
C VAL A 248 -9.32 -36.34 -14.33
N ARG A 249 -8.09 -36.00 -14.74
CA ARG A 249 -7.40 -34.78 -14.35
C ARG A 249 -7.65 -33.65 -15.34
N PHE A 250 -7.88 -32.45 -14.81
CA PHE A 250 -7.93 -31.22 -15.58
C PHE A 250 -7.12 -30.13 -14.90
N ASP A 251 -6.53 -29.26 -15.71
CA ASP A 251 -5.95 -28.00 -15.25
C ASP A 251 -6.90 -26.87 -15.62
N LEU A 252 -7.30 -26.09 -14.63
CA LEU A 252 -8.17 -24.92 -14.79
C LEU A 252 -7.35 -23.67 -14.53
N ARG A 253 -7.27 -22.79 -15.52
CA ARG A 253 -6.63 -21.48 -15.39
C ARG A 253 -7.69 -20.38 -15.40
N VAL A 254 -7.66 -19.52 -14.39
CA VAL A 254 -8.54 -18.35 -14.28
C VAL A 254 -7.67 -17.11 -14.29
N LYS A 255 -7.91 -16.19 -15.21
CA LYS A 255 -7.35 -14.84 -15.23
C LYS A 255 -8.48 -13.86 -15.00
N ALA A 256 -8.33 -12.99 -14.02
CA ALA A 256 -9.38 -12.06 -13.63
C ALA A 256 -8.81 -10.65 -13.40
N PRO A 257 -9.40 -9.60 -14.01
CA PRO A 257 -9.18 -8.24 -13.57
C PRO A 257 -9.93 -7.99 -12.26
N ILE A 258 -9.23 -7.49 -11.25
CA ILE A 258 -9.75 -7.20 -9.92
C ILE A 258 -9.36 -5.80 -9.46
N ARG A 259 -10.19 -5.22 -8.58
CA ARG A 259 -9.86 -4.00 -7.82
C ARG A 259 -10.13 -4.23 -6.35
N PHE A 260 -9.31 -3.61 -5.50
CA PHE A 260 -9.62 -3.52 -4.08
C PHE A 260 -10.54 -2.32 -3.82
N ARG A 261 -11.54 -2.50 -2.97
CA ARG A 261 -12.49 -1.47 -2.55
C ARG A 261 -12.37 -1.22 -1.06
N VAL A 262 -12.15 0.03 -0.67
CA VAL A 262 -12.09 0.51 0.73
C VAL A 262 -13.18 1.57 0.88
N GLY A 263 -14.32 1.19 1.46
CA GLY A 263 -15.48 2.10 1.54
C GLY A 263 -15.93 2.54 0.14
N VAL A 264 -15.77 3.84 -0.14
CA VAL A 264 -16.14 4.46 -1.44
C VAL A 264 -14.98 4.53 -2.43
N VAL A 265 -13.75 4.25 -2.01
CA VAL A 265 -12.56 4.34 -2.86
C VAL A 265 -12.22 2.96 -3.44
N THR A 266 -11.97 2.92 -4.75
CA THR A 266 -11.49 1.73 -5.46
C THR A 266 -10.08 1.95 -5.99
N THR A 267 -9.22 0.93 -5.93
CA THR A 267 -7.87 0.98 -6.48
C THR A 267 -7.87 0.96 -8.01
N TRP A 268 -6.69 1.02 -8.62
CA TRP A 268 -6.53 0.67 -10.04
C TRP A 268 -6.82 -0.82 -10.28
N THR A 269 -7.02 -1.19 -11.55
CA THR A 269 -7.28 -2.56 -11.97
C THR A 269 -5.99 -3.38 -11.97
N MET A 270 -6.05 -4.56 -11.35
CA MET A 270 -4.95 -5.49 -11.21
C MET A 270 -5.36 -6.86 -11.75
N GLY A 271 -4.40 -7.65 -12.23
CA GLY A 271 -4.64 -9.01 -12.70
C GLY A 271 -4.37 -10.02 -11.60
N VAL A 272 -5.29 -10.97 -11.43
CA VAL A 272 -5.03 -12.18 -10.66
C VAL A 272 -5.11 -13.39 -11.57
N THR A 273 -4.10 -14.26 -11.46
CA THR A 273 -4.08 -15.57 -12.15
C THR A 273 -4.19 -16.67 -11.10
N VAL A 274 -5.06 -17.63 -11.35
CA VAL A 274 -5.28 -18.82 -10.52
C VAL A 274 -5.09 -20.04 -11.39
N ASP A 275 -4.25 -20.96 -10.95
CA ASP A 275 -4.13 -22.28 -11.56
C ASP A 275 -4.65 -23.32 -10.58
N CYS A 276 -5.59 -24.14 -11.03
CA CYS A 276 -6.23 -25.18 -10.25
C CYS A 276 -6.03 -26.54 -10.93
N LYS A 277 -5.49 -27.51 -10.20
CA LYS A 277 -5.45 -28.92 -10.61
C LYS A 277 -6.65 -29.62 -10.00
N ILE A 278 -7.52 -30.16 -10.84
CA ILE A 278 -8.75 -30.82 -10.38
C ILE A 278 -8.81 -32.26 -10.91
N THR A 279 -9.28 -33.17 -10.07
CA THR A 279 -9.58 -34.55 -10.48
C THR A 279 -11.06 -34.82 -10.29
N VAL A 280 -11.73 -35.31 -11.34
CA VAL A 280 -13.15 -35.68 -11.30
C VAL A 280 -13.34 -37.18 -11.55
N ASN A 281 -14.45 -37.72 -11.05
CA ASN A 281 -14.73 -39.16 -11.16
C ASN A 281 -15.33 -39.62 -12.49
N LYS A 282 -15.93 -38.72 -13.28
CA LYS A 282 -16.58 -39.06 -14.56
C LYS A 282 -16.75 -37.83 -15.43
N LEU A 283 -17.05 -38.05 -16.71
CA LEU A 283 -17.23 -36.99 -17.71
C LEU A 283 -18.70 -36.73 -18.06
N THR A 284 -19.54 -36.70 -17.02
CA THR A 284 -20.98 -36.46 -17.15
C THR A 284 -21.43 -35.28 -16.29
N SER A 285 -22.71 -34.93 -16.37
CA SER A 285 -23.32 -33.85 -15.58
C SER A 285 -23.31 -34.11 -14.08
N SER A 286 -23.18 -35.38 -13.66
CA SER A 286 -23.17 -35.81 -12.27
C SER A 286 -21.76 -35.94 -11.69
N ALA A 287 -20.74 -35.41 -12.37
CA ALA A 287 -19.36 -35.49 -11.95
C ALA A 287 -19.13 -34.87 -10.57
N THR A 288 -18.25 -35.49 -9.79
CA THR A 288 -17.85 -35.05 -8.46
C THR A 288 -16.36 -34.77 -8.45
N VAL A 289 -15.97 -33.68 -7.80
CA VAL A 289 -14.56 -33.33 -7.59
C VAL A 289 -14.01 -34.25 -6.50
N ILE A 290 -13.01 -35.06 -6.85
CA ILE A 290 -12.32 -35.96 -5.93
C ILE A 290 -11.22 -35.19 -5.19
N THR A 291 -10.42 -34.46 -5.95
CA THR A 291 -9.36 -33.61 -5.42
C THR A 291 -9.33 -32.28 -6.15
N GLU A 292 -8.97 -31.24 -5.42
CA GLU A 292 -8.66 -29.93 -5.95
C GLU A 292 -7.40 -29.38 -5.29
N ASP A 293 -6.58 -28.69 -6.06
CA ASP A 293 -5.45 -27.92 -5.58
C ASP A 293 -5.37 -26.63 -6.39
N CYS A 294 -5.72 -25.50 -5.75
CA CYS A 294 -5.80 -24.19 -6.39
C CYS A 294 -4.73 -23.27 -5.82
N VAL A 295 -3.86 -22.79 -6.70
CA VAL A 295 -2.78 -21.85 -6.36
C VAL A 295 -3.09 -20.51 -7.03
N THR A 296 -3.23 -19.48 -6.20
CA THR A 296 -3.35 -18.09 -6.66
C THR A 296 -1.95 -17.51 -6.79
N GLN A 297 -1.58 -17.13 -8.01
CA GLN A 297 -0.35 -16.42 -8.30
C GLN A 297 -0.36 -15.03 -7.68
N ASP A 298 0.78 -14.35 -7.72
CA ASP A 298 0.87 -12.99 -7.22
C ASP A 298 0.11 -12.03 -8.15
N ILE A 299 -0.42 -10.98 -7.54
CA ILE A 299 -1.24 -10.00 -8.24
C ILE A 299 -0.32 -9.13 -9.10
N SER A 300 -0.60 -9.05 -10.40
CA SER A 300 0.16 -8.23 -11.35
C SER A 300 -0.58 -6.92 -11.63
N LEU A 301 0.17 -5.87 -11.96
CA LEU A 301 -0.40 -4.67 -12.56
C LEU A 301 -0.82 -5.00 -14.00
N LEU A 302 -1.98 -4.50 -14.42
CA LEU A 302 -2.48 -4.62 -15.80
C LEU A 302 -2.22 -3.33 -16.59
#